data_AF-A0A815WKB8-F1
#
_entry.id   AF-A0A815WKB8-F1
#
_cell.length_a   1.000
_cell.length_b   1.000
_cell.length_c   1.000
_cell.angle_alpha   90.00
_cell.angle_beta   90.00
_cell.angle_gamma   90.00
#
_symmetry.space_group_name_H-M   'P 1'
#
loop_
_entity.id
_entity.type
_entity.pdbx_description
1 polymer ?
#
loop_
_entity_poly.entity_id
_entity_poly.type
_entity_poly.pdbx_seq_one_letter_code
_entity_poly.pdbx_strand_id
1 'polypeptide(L)'
;MSPLLHKPTNNSFRIAEMALYGNKHYRPTVFRQANDPVGARYVITTDEYPCPTYPDFLFGFGYLIPEKARDALLYTSYQDPNVPFRISDVYMTGILPDYLSLPHSLSR
;
A
#
# COMPACT_ATOMS: atom_id res chain seq x y z
N MET A 1 10.04 -41.96 -23.86
CA MET A 1 9.45 -41.25 -22.70
C MET A 1 10.46 -40.20 -22.25
N SER A 2 10.22 -38.92 -22.54
CA SER A 2 11.12 -37.84 -22.11
C SER A 2 10.80 -37.44 -20.67
N PRO A 3 11.79 -37.23 -19.79
CA PRO A 3 11.53 -36.76 -18.43
C PRO A 3 11.01 -35.33 -18.49
N LEU A 4 9.87 -35.09 -17.83
CA LEU A 4 9.31 -33.76 -17.63
C LEU A 4 10.33 -32.92 -16.84
N LEU A 5 10.98 -32.00 -17.54
CA LEU A 5 11.86 -31.00 -16.95
C LEU A 5 11.01 -30.15 -15.98
N HIS A 6 11.13 -30.40 -14.68
CA HIS A 6 10.51 -29.56 -13.66
C HIS A 6 11.22 -28.21 -13.68
N LYS A 7 10.72 -27.26 -14.48
CA LYS A 7 11.19 -25.87 -14.45
C LYS A 7 10.86 -25.33 -13.06
N PRO A 8 11.86 -24.92 -12.25
CA PRO A 8 11.55 -24.20 -11.02
C PRO A 8 10.75 -22.96 -11.40
N THR A 9 9.50 -22.87 -10.94
CA THR A 9 8.70 -21.66 -11.08
C THR A 9 9.40 -20.58 -10.27
N ASN A 10 10.09 -19.68 -10.97
CA ASN A 10 10.90 -18.65 -10.36
C ASN A 10 9.97 -17.65 -9.65
N ASN A 11 9.81 -17.82 -8.33
CA ASN A 11 8.89 -17.04 -7.48
C ASN A 11 9.16 -15.53 -7.52
N SER A 12 10.35 -15.11 -7.93
CA SER A 12 10.73 -13.70 -8.06
C SER A 12 9.82 -12.92 -9.02
N PHE A 13 9.40 -13.53 -10.15
CA PHE A 13 8.48 -12.89 -11.08
C PHE A 13 7.07 -12.75 -10.49
N ARG A 14 6.60 -13.73 -9.71
CA ARG A 14 5.28 -13.64 -9.05
C ARG A 14 5.26 -12.57 -7.96
N ILE A 15 6.38 -12.39 -7.25
CA ILE A 15 6.53 -11.31 -6.26
C ILE A 15 6.58 -9.95 -6.96
N ALA A 16 7.31 -9.83 -8.08
CA ALA A 16 7.40 -8.58 -8.84
C ALA A 16 6.04 -8.12 -9.40
N GLU A 17 5.16 -9.06 -9.75
CA GLU A 17 3.79 -8.74 -10.20
C GLU A 17 2.86 -8.26 -9.08
N MET A 18 3.27 -8.42 -7.82
CA MET A 18 2.46 -8.05 -6.64
C MET A 18 3.09 -6.93 -5.80
N ALA A 19 4.34 -6.56 -6.07
CA ALA A 19 5.06 -5.55 -5.32
C ALA A 19 4.71 -4.13 -5.79
N LEU A 20 4.49 -3.21 -4.84
CA LEU A 20 4.33 -1.79 -5.14
C LEU A 20 5.71 -1.11 -5.13
N TYR A 21 5.94 -0.15 -6.03
CA TYR A 21 7.24 0.51 -6.18
C TYR A 21 7.14 2.03 -6.00
N GLY A 22 8.01 2.59 -5.18
CA GLY A 22 8.10 4.05 -4.98
C GLY A 22 8.93 4.44 -3.75
N ASN A 23 8.84 5.72 -3.35
CA ASN A 23 9.45 6.19 -2.12
C ASN A 23 8.60 5.77 -0.92
N LYS A 24 9.23 5.20 0.09
CA LYS A 24 8.53 4.56 1.21
C LYS A 24 8.63 5.39 2.48
N HIS A 25 7.50 5.68 3.11
CA HIS A 25 7.44 6.14 4.50
C HIS A 25 7.35 4.92 5.42
N TYR A 26 8.26 4.84 6.40
CA TYR A 26 8.31 3.74 7.35
C TYR A 26 7.52 4.09 8.61
N ARG A 27 6.43 3.37 8.86
CA ARG A 27 5.53 3.51 10.02
C ARG A 27 5.38 4.94 10.55
N PRO A 28 4.98 5.90 9.70
CA PRO A 28 4.89 7.29 10.12
C PRO A 28 3.76 7.49 11.15
N THR A 29 3.99 8.38 12.09
CA THR A 29 3.00 8.78 13.09
C THR A 29 1.82 9.46 12.42
N VAL A 30 0.61 9.11 12.87
CA VAL A 30 -0.63 9.76 12.42
C VAL A 30 -0.65 11.19 12.93
N PHE A 31 -0.83 12.14 12.01
CA PHE A 31 -0.87 13.55 12.37
C PHE A 31 -2.20 13.87 13.05
N ARG A 32 -2.16 14.28 14.32
CA ARG A 32 -3.37 14.55 15.14
C ARG A 32 -3.70 16.04 15.28
N GLN A 33 -2.74 16.90 14.97
CA GLN A 33 -2.86 18.35 15.10
C GLN A 33 -1.92 19.03 14.11
N ALA A 34 -2.29 20.22 13.63
CA ALA A 34 -1.47 21.02 12.73
C ALA A 34 -1.53 22.49 13.14
N ASN A 35 -0.41 23.20 12.94
CA ASN A 35 -0.32 24.64 13.20
C ASN A 35 -0.38 25.47 11.91
N ASP A 36 -0.46 24.83 10.75
CA ASP A 36 -0.49 25.46 9.43
C ASP A 36 -1.60 24.87 8.54
N PRO A 37 -2.10 25.63 7.54
CA PRO A 37 -3.20 25.18 6.69
C PRO A 37 -2.89 23.97 5.81
N VAL A 38 -1.62 23.72 5.48
CA VAL A 38 -1.22 22.58 4.65
C VAL A 38 -1.25 21.32 5.50
N GLY A 39 -0.63 21.35 6.68
CA GLY A 39 -0.65 20.27 7.65
C GLY A 39 -2.07 19.90 8.10
N ALA A 40 -2.97 20.88 8.22
CA ALA A 40 -4.36 20.67 8.63
C ALA A 40 -5.11 19.68 7.72
N ARG A 41 -4.74 19.58 6.45
CA ARG A 41 -5.34 18.64 5.48
C ARG A 41 -5.06 17.18 5.86
N TYR A 42 -4.00 16.92 6.61
CA TYR A 42 -3.53 15.58 6.97
C TYR A 42 -3.87 15.18 8.41
N VAL A 43 -4.62 16.02 9.14
CA VAL A 43 -5.02 15.73 10.53
C VAL A 43 -6.11 14.66 10.58
N ILE A 44 -5.83 13.52 11.21
CA ILE A 44 -6.78 12.40 11.33
C ILE A 44 -7.19 12.23 12.79
N THR A 45 -8.50 12.09 13.03
CA THR A 45 -9.04 11.89 14.38
C THR A 45 -8.89 10.42 14.82
N THR A 46 -8.97 10.17 16.13
CA THR A 46 -8.93 8.79 16.65
C THR A 46 -10.14 7.97 16.19
N ASP A 47 -11.28 8.62 15.97
CA ASP A 47 -12.49 7.97 15.44
C ASP A 47 -12.31 7.55 13.98
N GLU A 48 -11.60 8.35 13.18
CA GLU A 48 -11.31 8.04 11.77
C GLU A 48 -10.24 6.96 11.63
N TYR A 49 -9.19 7.01 12.46
CA TYR A 49 -8.14 6.00 12.49
C TYR A 49 -7.55 5.89 13.91
N PRO A 50 -7.83 4.79 14.64
CA PRO A 50 -7.49 4.70 16.07
C PRO A 50 -6.00 4.45 16.32
N CYS A 51 -5.27 3.88 15.36
CA CYS A 51 -3.87 3.53 15.57
C CYS A 51 -2.97 4.78 15.60
N PRO A 52 -1.89 4.79 16.39
CA PRO A 52 -0.98 5.94 16.48
C PRO A 52 -0.07 6.11 15.26
N THR A 53 0.11 5.05 14.47
CA THR A 53 0.97 5.02 13.28
C THR A 53 0.24 4.40 12.10
N TYR A 54 0.52 4.90 10.90
CA TYR A 54 0.12 4.21 9.68
C TYR A 54 0.97 2.96 9.44
N PRO A 55 0.49 1.99 8.66
CA PRO A 55 1.36 1.02 8.01
C PRO A 55 2.35 1.74 7.10
N ASP A 56 3.36 1.00 6.64
CA ASP A 56 4.26 1.53 5.63
C ASP A 56 3.49 1.86 4.35
N PHE A 57 3.73 3.04 3.77
CA PHE A 57 3.06 3.46 2.53
C PHE A 57 4.02 4.19 1.58
N LEU A 58 3.63 4.31 0.32
CA LEU A 58 4.40 5.01 -0.71
C LEU A 58 3.94 6.46 -0.86
N PHE A 59 4.88 7.38 -1.06
CA PHE A 59 4.61 8.82 -1.11
C PHE A 59 5.44 9.54 -2.18
N GLY A 60 5.13 10.82 -2.39
CA GLY A 60 5.88 11.71 -3.26
C GLY A 60 5.19 11.94 -4.60
N PHE A 61 5.98 12.18 -5.65
CA PHE A 61 5.43 12.53 -6.98
C PHE A 61 4.70 11.39 -7.69
N GLY A 62 4.89 10.15 -7.25
CA GLY A 62 4.19 8.99 -7.80
C GLY A 62 4.77 7.66 -7.35
N TYR A 63 4.04 6.60 -7.66
CA TYR A 63 4.40 5.21 -7.43
C TYR A 63 3.93 4.35 -8.60
N LEU A 64 4.54 3.17 -8.75
CA LEU A 64 4.16 2.18 -9.75
C LEU A 64 3.47 1.01 -9.05
N ILE A 65 2.28 0.66 -9.55
CA ILE A 65 1.49 -0.47 -9.08
C ILE A 65 1.33 -1.42 -10.27
N PRO A 66 1.88 -2.64 -10.20
CA PRO A 66 1.65 -3.66 -11.22
C PRO A 66 0.18 -4.00 -11.37
N GLU A 67 -0.21 -4.47 -12.55
CA GLU A 67 -1.60 -4.76 -12.90
C GLU A 67 -2.28 -5.71 -11.89
N LYS A 68 -1.63 -6.81 -11.51
CA LYS A 68 -2.22 -7.79 -10.57
C LYS A 68 -2.39 -7.19 -9.16
N ALA A 69 -1.43 -6.41 -8.69
CA ALA A 69 -1.56 -5.68 -7.43
C ALA A 69 -2.72 -4.68 -7.48
N ARG A 70 -2.82 -3.89 -8.57
CA ARG A 70 -3.92 -2.94 -8.80
C ARG A 70 -5.27 -3.63 -8.70
N ASP A 71 -5.45 -4.76 -9.40
CA ASP A 71 -6.73 -5.46 -9.43
C ASP A 71 -7.10 -6.02 -8.06
N ALA A 72 -6.13 -6.56 -7.32
CA ALA A 72 -6.34 -7.01 -5.94
C ALA A 72 -6.74 -5.87 -5.00
N LEU A 73 -6.07 -4.70 -5.11
CA LEU A 73 -6.38 -3.50 -4.33
C LEU A 73 -7.78 -2.99 -4.66
N LEU A 74 -8.14 -2.91 -5.94
CA LEU A 74 -9.47 -2.47 -6.37
C LEU A 74 -10.55 -3.41 -5.84
N TYR A 75 -10.39 -4.72 -6.05
CA TYR A 75 -11.34 -5.71 -5.53
C TYR A 75 -11.52 -5.57 -4.02
N THR A 76 -10.42 -5.46 -3.26
CA THR A 76 -10.46 -5.30 -1.81
C THR A 76 -11.16 -4.00 -1.39
N SER A 77 -10.87 -2.89 -2.07
CA SER A 77 -11.51 -1.60 -1.80
C SER A 77 -13.02 -1.63 -2.02
N TYR A 78 -13.53 -2.41 -2.98
CA TYR A 78 -14.97 -2.56 -3.21
C TYR A 78 -15.68 -3.48 -2.22
N GLN A 79 -14.94 -4.31 -1.48
CA GLN A 79 -15.50 -5.27 -0.53
C GLN A 79 -15.47 -4.78 0.93
N ASP A 80 -14.63 -3.79 1.25
CA ASP A 80 -14.63 -3.18 2.57
C ASP A 80 -15.89 -2.32 2.75
N PRO A 81 -16.71 -2.48 3.80
CA PRO A 81 -17.84 -1.59 4.04
C PRO A 81 -17.44 -0.23 4.63
N ASN A 82 -16.18 -0.05 5.05
CA ASN A 82 -15.68 1.15 5.73
C ASN A 82 -14.90 2.11 4.79
N VAL A 83 -15.15 2.04 3.48
CA VAL A 83 -14.49 2.88 2.45
C VAL A 83 -15.15 4.24 2.23
N PRO A 84 -14.38 5.28 1.82
CA PRO A 84 -12.91 5.33 1.73
C PRO A 84 -12.21 6.14 2.84
N PHE A 85 -11.00 5.71 3.24
CA PHE A 85 -10.08 6.51 4.05
C PHE A 85 -9.52 7.66 3.20
N ARG A 86 -9.57 8.89 3.72
CA ARG A 86 -9.43 10.10 2.89
C ARG A 86 -8.01 10.46 2.45
N ILE A 87 -6.98 9.84 3.04
CA ILE A 87 -5.58 10.05 2.61
C ILE A 87 -5.24 8.93 1.61
N SER A 88 -5.31 9.26 0.32
CA SER A 88 -5.22 8.28 -0.79
C SER A 88 -3.96 7.43 -0.74
N ASP A 89 -2.81 8.04 -0.49
CA ASP A 89 -1.52 7.33 -0.50
C ASP A 89 -1.44 6.33 0.66
N VAL A 90 -1.88 6.76 1.85
CA VAL A 90 -1.98 5.89 3.04
C VAL A 90 -2.97 4.75 2.78
N TYR A 91 -4.10 5.04 2.16
CA TYR A 91 -5.14 4.04 1.90
C TYR A 91 -4.69 3.00 0.86
N MET A 92 -4.37 3.47 -0.35
CA MET A 92 -4.10 2.64 -1.52
C MET A 92 -2.75 1.94 -1.45
N THR A 93 -1.75 2.57 -0.83
CA THR A 93 -0.40 2.03 -0.78
C THR A 93 0.05 1.66 0.63
N GLY A 94 -0.78 1.83 1.66
CA GLY A 94 -0.48 1.40 3.03
C GLY A 94 -1.49 0.40 3.56
N ILE A 95 -2.70 0.87 3.88
CA ILE A 95 -3.76 0.09 4.54
C ILE A 95 -4.15 -1.14 3.70
N LEU A 96 -4.51 -0.94 2.43
CA LEU A 96 -4.92 -2.06 1.57
C LEU A 96 -3.80 -3.08 1.30
N PRO A 97 -2.56 -2.66 0.94
CA PRO A 97 -1.43 -3.58 0.85
C PRO A 97 -1.14 -4.34 2.14
N ASP A 98 -1.25 -3.70 3.31
CA ASP A 98 -1.00 -4.34 4.61
C ASP A 98 -2.02 -5.46 4.86
N TYR A 99 -3.31 -5.20 4.62
CA TYR A 99 -4.36 -6.22 4.69
C TYR A 99 -4.11 -7.41 3.76
N LEU A 100 -3.59 -7.15 2.56
CA LEU A 100 -3.29 -8.17 1.56
C LEU A 100 -1.87 -8.77 1.69
N SER A 101 -1.08 -8.31 2.66
CA SER A 101 0.34 -8.68 2.82
C SER A 101 1.16 -8.46 1.54
N LEU A 102 0.88 -7.39 0.79
CA LEU A 102 1.63 -7.04 -0.42
C LEU A 102 2.96 -6.35 -0.06
N PRO A 103 4.06 -6.70 -0.72
CA PRO A 103 5.35 -6.08 -0.44
C PRO A 103 5.47 -4.69 -1.09
N HIS A 104 6.18 -3.78 -0.42
CA HIS A 104 6.74 -2.58 -1.02
C HIS A 104 8.20 -2.81 -1.40
N SER A 105 8.54 -2.57 -2.64
CA SER A 105 9.92 -2.51 -3.10
C SER A 105 10.35 -1.05 -3.29
N LEU A 106 11.55 -0.72 -2.84
CA LEU A 106 12.15 0.59 -3.14
C LEU A 106 12.40 0.69 -4.65
N SER A 107 12.04 1.81 -5.26
CA SER A 107 12.57 2.14 -6.59
C SER A 107 14.06 2.41 -6.43
N ARG A 108 14.90 1.65 -7.14
CA ARG A 108 16.33 1.93 -7.26
C ARG A 108 16.58 3.18 -8.07
#